data_AF-A0A1M5LUQ3-F1
#
_entry.id   AF-A0A1M5LUQ3-F1
#
_cell.length_a   1.000
_cell.length_b   1.000
_cell.length_c   1.000
_cell.angle_alpha   90.00
_cell.angle_beta   90.00
_cell.angle_gamma   90.00
#
_symmetry.space_group_name_H-M   'P 1'
#
loop_
_entity.id
_entity.type
_entity.pdbx_description
1 polymer ?
#
loop_
_entity_poly.entity_id
_entity_poly.type
_entity_poly.pdbx_seq_one_letter_code
_entity_poly.pdbx_strand_id
1 'polypeptide(L)' 'MSAEQLTRIVTRVLTRWGMGAGMDMLSRGGKDPSEMTAEERAQAKASRQAMRNGQRGMRQARRFMKF' A
#
# COMPACT_ATOMS: atom_id res chain seq x y z
N MET A 1 27.83 1.30 -8.49
CA MET A 1 26.82 0.56 -7.69
C MET A 1 27.40 -0.80 -7.36
N SER A 2 27.43 -1.19 -6.08
CA SER A 2 27.91 -2.52 -5.68
C SER A 2 26.80 -3.58 -5.83
N ALA A 3 27.18 -4.86 -5.91
CA ALA A 3 26.23 -5.98 -5.99
C ALA A 3 25.21 -5.96 -4.83
N GLU A 4 25.65 -5.60 -3.61
CA GLU A 4 24.75 -5.44 -2.45
C GLU A 4 23.71 -4.33 -2.62
N GLN A 5 24.08 -3.21 -3.25
CA GLN A 5 23.13 -2.13 -3.53
C GLN A 5 22.08 -2.58 -4.56
N LEU A 6 22.49 -3.37 -5.55
CA LEU A 6 21.60 -3.93 -6.56
C LEU A 6 20.59 -4.90 -5.92
N THR A 7 21.06 -5.81 -5.07
CA THR A 7 20.20 -6.76 -4.35
C THR A 7 19.20 -6.02 -3.47
N ARG A 8 19.63 -5.01 -2.71
CA ARG A 8 18.72 -4.17 -1.91
C ARG A 8 17.65 -3.49 -2.74
N ILE A 9 17.99 -2.98 -3.92
CA ILE A 9 17.02 -2.33 -4.82
C ILE A 9 16.01 -3.36 -5.34
N VAL A 10 16.49 -4.51 -5.82
CA VAL A 10 15.65 -5.58 -6.38
C VAL A 10 14.70 -6.13 -5.32
N THR A 11 15.20 -6.47 -4.12
CA THR A 11 14.35 -6.96 -3.02
C THR A 11 13.32 -5.91 -2.64
N ARG A 12 13.70 -4.64 -2.55
CA ARG A 12 12.78 -3.56 -2.18
C ARG A 12 11.69 -3.33 -3.24
N VAL A 13 12.01 -3.49 -4.53
CA VAL A 13 11.04 -3.40 -5.62
C VAL A 13 10.10 -4.61 -5.59
N LEU A 14 10.63 -5.82 -5.46
CA LEU A 14 9.85 -7.06 -5.37
C LEU A 14 8.93 -7.08 -4.15
N THR A 15 9.41 -6.72 -2.97
CA THR A 15 8.58 -6.64 -1.78
C THR A 15 7.51 -5.56 -1.93
N ARG A 16 7.82 -4.43 -2.56
CA ARG A 16 6.82 -3.37 -2.79
C ARG A 16 5.77 -3.77 -3.83
N TRP A 17 6.15 -4.52 -4.85
CA TRP A 17 5.22 -5.12 -5.82
C TRP A 17 4.38 -6.22 -5.19
N GLY A 18 5.00 -7.17 -4.47
CA GLY A 18 4.32 -8.28 -3.83
C GLY A 18 3.42 -7.85 -2.68
N MET A 19 3.84 -6.88 -1.86
CA MET A 19 2.97 -6.29 -0.84
C MET A 19 1.88 -5.41 -1.45
N GLY A 20 2.18 -4.67 -2.53
CA GLY A 20 1.18 -3.86 -3.22
C GLY A 20 0.09 -4.71 -3.85
N ALA A 21 0.46 -5.72 -4.61
CA ALA A 21 -0.44 -6.69 -5.21
C ALA A 21 -1.14 -7.55 -4.15
N GLY A 22 -0.41 -8.01 -3.13
CA GLY A 22 -0.97 -8.79 -2.02
C GLY A 22 -1.95 -8.00 -1.16
N MET A 23 -1.67 -6.73 -0.85
CA MET A 23 -2.61 -5.86 -0.14
C MET A 23 -3.78 -5.43 -1.01
N ASP A 24 -3.60 -5.08 -2.28
CA ASP A 24 -4.77 -4.80 -3.15
C ASP A 24 -5.61 -6.07 -3.32
N MET A 25 -5.01 -7.26 -3.41
CA MET A 25 -5.73 -8.53 -3.49
C MET A 25 -6.46 -8.84 -2.18
N LEU A 26 -5.83 -8.68 -1.01
CA LEU A 26 -6.46 -8.86 0.30
C LEU A 26 -7.55 -7.83 0.59
N SER A 27 -7.30 -6.56 0.30
CA SER A 27 -8.27 -5.47 0.54
C SER A 27 -9.45 -5.51 -0.42
N ARG A 28 -9.32 -6.22 -1.55
CA ARG A 28 -10.40 -6.48 -2.50
C ARG A 28 -11.00 -7.88 -2.36
N GLY A 29 -10.52 -8.69 -1.42
CA GLY A 29 -10.94 -10.10 -1.26
C GLY A 29 -10.69 -10.97 -2.50
N GLY A 30 -9.75 -10.59 -3.37
CA GLY A 30 -9.47 -11.26 -4.63
C GLY A 30 -10.32 -10.82 -5.82
N LYS A 31 -11.26 -9.88 -5.66
CA LYS A 31 -12.12 -9.40 -6.76
C LYS A 31 -11.46 -8.29 -7.58
N ASP A 32 -11.59 -8.36 -8.91
CA ASP A 32 -11.13 -7.31 -9.80
C ASP A 32 -11.98 -6.03 -9.62
N PRO A 33 -11.41 -4.80 -9.66
CA PRO A 33 -12.17 -3.54 -9.61
C PRO A 33 -13.34 -3.43 -10.59
N SER A 34 -13.22 -4.10 -11.73
CA SER A 34 -14.30 -4.17 -12.73
C SER A 34 -15.47 -5.00 -12.24
N GLU A 35 -15.22 -6.00 -11.38
CA GLU A 35 -16.23 -6.92 -10.85
C GLU A 35 -16.84 -6.49 -9.51
N MET A 36 -16.29 -5.45 -8.86
CA MET A 36 -16.90 -4.89 -7.66
C MET A 36 -18.25 -4.25 -7.95
N THR A 37 -19.23 -4.52 -7.10
CA THR A 37 -20.50 -3.79 -7.12
C THR A 37 -20.28 -2.32 -6.71
N ALA A 38 -21.23 -1.44 -7.03
CA ALA A 38 -21.12 -0.01 -6.68
C ALA A 38 -20.96 0.21 -5.16
N GLU A 39 -21.58 -0.66 -4.36
CA GLU A 39 -21.51 -0.67 -2.89
C GLU A 39 -20.14 -1.09 -2.38
N GLU A 40 -19.55 -2.16 -2.93
CA GLU A 40 -18.19 -2.60 -2.60
C GLU A 40 -17.15 -1.52 -2.96
N ARG A 41 -17.34 -0.80 -4.08
CA ARG A 41 -16.48 0.34 -4.44
C ARG A 41 -16.59 1.49 -3.45
N ALA A 42 -17.79 1.78 -2.94
CA ALA A 42 -18.00 2.84 -1.96
C ALA A 42 -17.29 2.51 -0.65
N GLN A 43 -17.42 1.27 -0.18
CA GLN A 43 -16.73 0.79 1.02
C GLN A 43 -15.20 0.82 0.84
N ALA A 44 -14.68 0.35 -0.31
CA ALA A 44 -13.26 0.40 -0.62
C ALA A 44 -12.73 1.85 -0.70
N LYS A 45 -13.51 2.80 -1.24
CA LYS A 45 -13.16 4.23 -1.25
C LYS A 45 -13.07 4.81 0.17
N ALA A 46 -14.05 4.51 1.01
CA ALA A 46 -14.06 4.96 2.41
C ALA A 46 -12.83 4.43 3.16
N SER A 47 -12.53 3.15 3.02
CA SER A 47 -11.35 2.50 3.61
C SER A 47 -10.04 3.11 3.09
N ARG A 48 -9.92 3.37 1.77
CA ARG A 48 -8.75 4.04 1.19
C ARG A 48 -8.56 5.46 1.72
N GLN A 49 -9.65 6.19 1.97
CA GLN A 49 -9.60 7.54 2.50
C GLN A 49 -9.16 7.56 3.98
N ALA A 50 -9.69 6.64 4.78
CA ALA A 50 -9.24 6.41 6.16
C ALA A 50 -7.74 6.05 6.22
N MET A 51 -7.29 5.12 5.37
CA MET A 51 -5.88 4.76 5.26
C MET A 51 -4.98 5.94 4.83
N ARG A 52 -5.41 6.78 3.88
CA ARG A 52 -4.65 7.96 3.45
C ARG A 52 -4.48 8.96 4.60
N ASN A 53 -5.54 9.20 5.37
CA ASN A 53 -5.48 10.09 6.52
C ASN A 53 -4.56 9.51 7.62
N GLY A 54 -4.67 8.21 7.89
CA GLY A 54 -3.76 7.50 8.80
C GLY A 54 -2.29 7.58 8.36
N GLN A 55 -1.99 7.36 7.07
CA GLN A 55 -0.63 7.50 6.55
C GLN A 55 -0.09 8.93 6.66
N ARG A 56 -0.93 9.94 6.45
CA ARG A 56 -0.52 11.35 6.64
C ARG A 56 -0.18 11.64 8.09
N GLY A 57 -1.01 11.18 9.04
CA GLY A 57 -0.73 11.28 10.47
C GLY A 57 0.56 10.53 10.85
N MET A 58 0.73 9.31 10.36
CA MET A 58 1.93 8.51 10.64
C MET A 58 3.19 9.11 10.02
N ARG A 59 3.12 9.73 8.85
CA ARG A 59 4.26 10.45 8.24
C ARG A 59 4.64 11.67 9.06
N GLN A 60 3.67 12.41 9.60
CA GLN A 60 3.93 13.52 10.51
C GLN A 60 4.56 13.01 11.80
N ALA A 61 3.97 11.97 12.42
CA ALA A 61 4.52 11.34 13.62
C ALA A 61 5.96 10.86 13.42
N ARG A 62 6.26 10.21 12.29
CA ARG A 62 7.64 9.80 11.93
C ARG A 62 8.57 10.97 11.71
N ARG A 63 8.09 12.11 11.20
CA ARG A 63 8.91 13.32 11.08
C ARG A 63 9.27 13.85 12.47
N PHE A 64 8.30 13.89 13.38
CA PHE A 64 8.54 14.31 14.76
C PHE A 64 9.44 13.36 15.55
N MET A 65 9.33 12.04 15.36
CA MET A 65 10.20 11.03 16.01
C MET A 65 11.61 10.93 15.42
N LYS A 66 11.86 11.53 14.25
CA LYS A 66 13.18 11.48 13.59
C LYS A 66 14.04 12.71 13.94
N PHE A 67 13.48 13.67 14.68
CA PHE A 67 14.25 14.70 15.40
C PHE A 67 14.52 14.23 16.82
#